data_AF-A0A7V5FP64-F1
#
_entry.id   AF-A0A7V5FP64-F1
#
_cell.length_a   1.000
_cell.length_b   1.000
_cell.length_c   1.000
_cell.angle_alpha   90.00
_cell.angle_beta   90.00
_cell.angle_gamma   90.00
#
_symmetry.space_group_name_H-M   'P 1'
#
loop_
_entity.id
_entity.type
_entity.pdbx_description
1 polymer ?
#
loop_
_entity_poly.entity_id
_entity_poly.type
_entity_poly.pdbx_seq_one_letter_code
_entity_poly.pdbx_strand_id
1 'polypeptide(L)'
;MAVVKVDKLARSVAEGPSLMTGSIPRKDWMDVPVKFKPGNYAYPTKPEKLEYLDSQPGVSFPNAREWNPEDDAWKLPENWKEIIINGLSERLDKFRSLKIFMDCCVRCGACADKCHFFLGTGDPKNMPVLRAELLRSIYRQEFTLAGKLLGKMA
;
A
#
# COMPACT_ATOMS: atom_id res chain seq x y z
N MET A 1 -2.22 -20.32 11.93
CA MET A 1 -2.34 -20.40 10.45
C MET A 1 -3.57 -21.24 10.13
N ALA A 2 -4.52 -20.73 9.35
CA ALA A 2 -5.66 -21.55 8.93
C ALA A 2 -5.11 -22.70 8.07
N VAL A 3 -5.31 -23.95 8.51
CA VAL A 3 -4.91 -25.14 7.75
C VAL A 3 -5.78 -25.16 6.49
N VAL A 4 -5.22 -24.75 5.36
CA VAL A 4 -5.89 -24.86 4.07
C VAL A 4 -6.01 -26.36 3.80
N LYS A 5 -7.24 -26.86 3.69
CA LYS A 5 -7.49 -28.28 3.36
C LYS A 5 -6.83 -28.59 2.01
N VAL A 6 -6.17 -29.74 1.91
CA VAL A 6 -5.43 -30.19 0.72
C VAL A 6 -6.29 -30.09 -0.55
N ASP A 7 -7.57 -30.50 -0.46
CA ASP A 7 -8.51 -30.44 -1.60
C ASP A 7 -8.72 -29.02 -2.12
N LYS A 8 -8.76 -28.04 -1.21
CA LYS A 8 -8.96 -26.63 -1.58
C LYS A 8 -7.72 -26.05 -2.23
N LEU A 9 -6.53 -26.44 -1.75
CA LEU A 9 -5.27 -26.05 -2.35
C LEU A 9 -5.11 -26.68 -3.75
N ALA A 10 -5.39 -27.97 -3.88
CA ALA A 10 -5.32 -28.71 -5.14
C ALA A 10 -6.22 -28.07 -6.20
N ARG A 11 -7.48 -27.76 -5.87
CA ARG A 11 -8.38 -27.02 -6.77
C ARG A 11 -7.85 -25.64 -7.12
N SER A 12 -7.35 -24.87 -6.14
CA SER A 12 -6.85 -23.52 -6.42
C SER A 12 -5.64 -23.51 -7.36
N VAL A 13 -4.79 -24.53 -7.29
CA VAL A 13 -3.62 -24.67 -8.17
C VAL A 13 -4.04 -25.10 -9.58
N ALA A 14 -4.99 -26.03 -9.70
CA ALA A 14 -5.44 -26.58 -10.97
C ALA A 14 -6.40 -25.66 -11.74
N GLU A 15 -7.22 -24.87 -11.05
CA GLU A 15 -8.29 -24.06 -11.63
C GLU A 15 -8.02 -22.55 -11.55
N GLY A 16 -7.14 -22.11 -10.63
CA GLY A 16 -6.87 -20.70 -10.39
C GLY A 16 -5.99 -20.06 -11.47
N PRO A 17 -6.04 -18.71 -11.59
CA PRO A 17 -5.15 -17.97 -12.47
C PRO A 17 -3.69 -18.16 -12.04
N SER A 18 -2.94 -18.90 -12.84
CA SER A 18 -1.53 -19.20 -12.61
C SER A 18 -0.82 -19.42 -13.95
N LEU A 19 0.51 -19.37 -13.92
CA LEU A 19 1.33 -19.73 -15.09
C LEU A 19 1.08 -21.19 -15.53
N MET A 20 0.75 -22.08 -14.59
CA MET A 20 0.49 -23.50 -14.88
C MET A 20 -0.83 -23.71 -15.63
N THR A 21 -1.82 -22.86 -15.41
CA THR A 21 -3.13 -22.93 -16.06
C THR A 21 -3.23 -22.05 -17.30
N GLY A 22 -2.17 -21.28 -17.61
CA GLY A 22 -2.15 -20.30 -18.71
C GLY A 22 -3.16 -19.17 -18.55
N SER A 23 -3.80 -19.05 -17.38
CA SER A 23 -4.88 -18.08 -17.14
C SER A 23 -4.40 -16.91 -16.29
N ILE A 24 -4.79 -15.70 -16.70
CA ILE A 24 -4.44 -14.45 -16.02
C ILE A 24 -5.53 -14.03 -15.02
N PRO A 25 -5.17 -13.31 -13.94
CA PRO A 25 -6.16 -12.73 -13.04
C PRO A 25 -7.15 -11.83 -13.80
N ARG A 26 -8.46 -12.04 -13.60
CA ARG A 26 -9.53 -11.29 -14.30
C ARG A 26 -9.95 -9.99 -13.61
N LYS A 27 -9.54 -9.78 -12.35
CA LYS A 27 -9.90 -8.62 -11.55
C LYS A 27 -8.72 -7.68 -11.45
N ASP A 28 -9.00 -6.38 -11.50
CA ASP A 28 -7.98 -5.39 -11.19
C ASP A 28 -7.63 -5.44 -9.69
N TRP A 29 -6.44 -4.97 -9.34
CA TRP A 29 -5.97 -4.97 -7.97
C TRP A 29 -6.81 -4.07 -7.06
N MET A 30 -7.43 -3.01 -7.60
CA MET A 30 -8.37 -2.15 -6.85
C MET A 30 -9.70 -2.85 -6.54
N ASP A 31 -10.11 -3.82 -7.36
CA ASP A 31 -11.38 -4.56 -7.20
C ASP A 31 -11.29 -5.68 -6.15
N VAL A 32 -10.08 -5.97 -5.68
CA VAL A 32 -9.84 -6.95 -4.62
C VAL A 32 -9.66 -6.14 -3.32
N PRO A 33 -10.60 -6.16 -2.37
CA PRO A 33 -10.42 -5.44 -1.10
C PRO A 33 -9.37 -6.11 -0.21
N VAL A 34 -8.70 -5.33 0.64
CA VAL A 34 -7.75 -5.87 1.64
C VAL A 34 -8.56 -6.52 2.75
N LYS A 35 -8.13 -7.70 3.22
CA LYS A 35 -8.71 -8.34 4.40
C LYS A 35 -7.74 -8.22 5.55
N PHE A 36 -8.04 -7.32 6.49
CA PHE A 36 -7.30 -7.24 7.74
C PHE A 36 -7.49 -8.53 8.53
N LYS A 37 -6.39 -9.11 8.97
CA LYS A 37 -6.35 -10.30 9.81
C LYS A 37 -5.36 -10.01 10.93
N PRO A 38 -5.63 -10.43 12.17
CA PRO A 38 -4.68 -10.29 13.26
C PRO A 38 -3.30 -10.85 12.87
N GLY A 39 -2.26 -10.04 13.04
CA GLY A 39 -0.89 -10.38 12.66
C GLY A 39 -0.50 -10.15 11.20
N ASN A 40 -1.39 -9.57 10.36
CA ASN A 40 -1.11 -9.26 8.95
C ASN A 40 -0.90 -7.76 8.67
N TYR A 41 -0.75 -6.95 9.71
CA TYR A 41 -0.54 -5.50 9.63
C TYR A 41 0.29 -5.01 10.81
N ALA A 42 0.88 -3.82 10.68
CA ALA A 42 1.63 -3.20 11.78
C ALA A 42 0.67 -2.52 12.75
N TYR A 43 0.83 -2.80 14.05
CA TYR A 43 0.05 -2.14 15.09
C TYR A 43 0.54 -0.70 15.33
N PRO A 44 -0.38 0.23 15.61
CA PRO A 44 0.00 1.60 15.93
C PRO A 44 0.73 1.68 17.27
N THR A 45 1.63 2.65 17.37
CA THR A 45 2.34 2.95 18.61
C THR A 45 1.40 3.59 19.63
N LYS A 46 1.63 3.31 20.93
CA LYS A 46 0.87 3.93 22.02
C LYS A 46 0.98 5.47 21.97
N PRO A 47 -0.13 6.22 22.17
CA PRO A 47 -0.12 7.68 22.10
C PRO A 47 0.92 8.33 23.01
N GLU A 48 1.00 7.88 24.27
CA GLU A 48 1.99 8.35 25.27
C GLU A 48 3.45 8.26 24.77
N LYS A 49 3.77 7.22 23.98
CA LYS A 49 5.11 7.03 23.44
C LYS A 49 5.36 7.94 22.25
N LEU A 50 4.34 8.22 21.44
CA LEU A 50 4.43 9.19 20.36
C LEU A 50 4.59 10.62 20.90
N GLU A 51 3.83 10.99 21.93
CA GLU A 51 3.96 12.28 22.61
C GLU A 51 5.36 12.46 23.23
N TYR A 52 5.86 11.44 23.90
CA TYR A 52 7.23 11.44 24.41
C TYR A 52 8.26 11.64 23.28
N LEU A 53 8.12 10.93 22.15
CA LEU A 53 9.04 11.07 21.02
C LEU A 53 8.94 12.44 20.34
N ASP A 54 7.74 13.02 20.26
CA ASP A 54 7.51 14.35 19.70
C ASP A 54 8.10 15.47 20.59
N SER A 55 8.18 15.23 21.91
CA SER A 55 8.86 16.16 22.83
C SER A 55 10.40 16.18 22.70
N GLN A 56 10.99 15.26 21.93
CA GLN A 56 12.45 15.20 21.74
C GLN A 56 12.92 16.20 20.66
N PRO A 57 14.09 16.83 20.85
CA PRO A 57 14.63 17.78 19.87
C PRO A 57 14.97 17.07 18.54
N GLY A 58 14.49 17.63 17.43
CA GLY A 58 14.80 17.14 16.08
C GLY A 58 13.94 15.97 15.60
N VAL A 59 12.97 15.53 16.38
CA VAL A 59 12.01 14.48 16.04
C VAL A 59 10.61 15.11 15.96
N SER A 60 9.80 14.69 14.99
CA SER A 60 8.42 15.18 14.87
C SER A 60 7.49 14.02 14.55
N PHE A 61 6.57 13.76 15.48
CA PHE A 61 5.47 12.82 15.36
C PHE A 61 4.15 13.53 15.68
N PRO A 62 3.71 14.45 14.81
CA PRO A 62 2.48 15.19 15.03
C PRO A 62 1.28 14.25 14.97
N ASN A 63 0.23 14.55 15.73
CA ASN A 63 -1.04 13.81 15.78
C ASN A 63 -0.95 12.41 16.43
N ALA A 64 -0.35 12.33 17.61
CA ALA A 64 -0.48 11.18 18.50
C ALA A 64 -1.98 10.94 18.81
N ARG A 65 -2.47 9.72 18.53
CA ARG A 65 -3.88 9.35 18.74
C ARG A 65 -4.04 7.86 18.89
N GLU A 66 -5.11 7.46 19.56
CA GLU A 66 -5.52 6.06 19.66
C GLU A 66 -6.42 5.67 18.48
N TRP A 67 -5.97 4.68 17.70
CA TRP A 67 -6.69 4.11 16.56
C TRP A 67 -6.25 2.66 16.35
N ASN A 68 -7.04 1.86 15.63
CA ASN A 68 -6.66 0.51 15.19
C ASN A 68 -6.94 0.37 13.68
N PRO A 69 -6.06 -0.30 12.90
CA PRO A 69 -6.33 -0.62 11.50
C PRO A 69 -7.62 -1.40 11.25
N GLU A 70 -8.11 -2.14 12.24
CA GLU A 70 -9.39 -2.87 12.16
C GLU A 70 -10.62 -1.99 12.41
N ASP A 71 -10.44 -0.78 12.93
CA ASP A 71 -11.54 0.16 13.15
C ASP A 71 -11.97 0.81 11.83
N ASP A 72 -13.28 1.08 11.69
CA ASP A 72 -13.83 1.81 10.54
C ASP A 72 -13.39 3.29 10.51
N ALA A 73 -13.09 3.87 11.67
CA ALA A 73 -12.73 5.28 11.82
C ALA A 73 -11.35 5.47 12.47
N TRP A 74 -10.38 5.97 11.70
CA TRP A 74 -8.99 6.18 12.17
C TRP A 74 -8.74 7.55 12.81
N LYS A 75 -9.80 8.31 13.12
CA LYS A 75 -9.76 9.63 13.77
C LYS A 75 -8.75 10.59 13.11
N LEU A 76 -8.76 10.63 11.78
CA LEU A 76 -7.88 11.52 11.01
C LEU A 76 -8.37 12.97 11.10
N PRO A 77 -7.47 13.97 11.02
CA PRO A 77 -7.87 15.36 10.84
C PRO A 77 -8.75 15.53 9.60
N GLU A 78 -9.70 16.46 9.61
CA GLU A 78 -10.66 16.64 8.50
C GLU A 78 -9.96 16.88 7.15
N ASN A 79 -8.86 17.61 7.15
CA ASN A 79 -8.05 17.95 5.98
C ASN A 79 -6.92 16.94 5.67
N TRP A 80 -6.99 15.71 6.18
CA TRP A 80 -5.91 14.72 6.01
C TRP A 80 -5.52 14.48 4.54
N LYS A 81 -6.50 14.52 3.62
CA LYS A 81 -6.26 14.33 2.18
C LYS A 81 -5.34 15.42 1.63
N GLU A 82 -5.64 16.67 1.96
CA GLU A 82 -4.88 17.84 1.51
C GLU A 82 -3.46 17.79 2.08
N ILE A 83 -3.30 17.44 3.35
CA ILE A 83 -1.98 17.27 3.99
C ILE A 83 -1.12 16.28 3.21
N ILE A 84 -1.69 15.12 2.83
CA ILE A 84 -0.95 14.09 2.10
C ILE A 84 -0.64 14.53 0.66
N ILE A 85 -1.60 15.12 -0.05
CA ILE A 85 -1.41 15.58 -1.44
C ILE A 85 -0.36 16.69 -1.49
N ASN A 86 -0.45 17.69 -0.62
CA ASN A 86 0.52 18.79 -0.55
C ASN A 86 1.91 18.28 -0.15
N GLY A 87 1.98 17.39 0.84
CA GLY A 87 3.24 16.77 1.26
C GLY A 87 3.91 15.96 0.14
N LEU A 88 3.12 15.27 -0.69
CA LEU A 88 3.61 14.57 -1.86
C LEU A 88 4.09 15.55 -2.95
N SER A 89 3.33 16.62 -3.21
CA SER A 89 3.72 17.69 -4.15
C SER A 89 5.09 18.27 -3.81
N GLU A 90 5.29 18.66 -2.56
CA GLU A 90 6.55 19.24 -2.07
C GLU A 90 7.73 18.28 -2.31
N ARG A 91 7.55 16.99 -2.04
CA ARG A 91 8.59 15.96 -2.23
C ARG A 91 8.87 15.71 -3.71
N LEU A 92 7.85 15.73 -4.55
CA LEU A 92 8.02 15.60 -6.00
C LEU A 92 8.78 16.81 -6.57
N ASP A 93 8.57 18.01 -6.05
CA ASP A 93 9.29 19.21 -6.47
C ASP A 93 10.74 19.24 -5.98
N LYS A 94 10.98 18.78 -4.75
CA LYS A 94 12.33 18.70 -4.18
C LYS A 94 13.17 17.55 -4.74
N PHE A 95 12.56 16.41 -5.06
CA PHE A 95 13.28 15.18 -5.40
C PHE A 95 12.93 14.66 -6.80
N ARG A 96 13.81 14.96 -7.78
CA ARG A 96 13.73 14.38 -9.13
C ARG A 96 13.75 12.85 -9.12
N SER A 97 14.51 12.24 -8.21
CA SER A 97 14.55 10.78 -8.06
C SER A 97 13.17 10.20 -7.80
N LEU A 98 12.37 10.85 -6.94
CA LEU A 98 11.01 10.40 -6.65
C LEU A 98 10.13 10.41 -7.91
N LYS A 99 10.17 11.50 -8.69
CA LYS A 99 9.46 11.61 -9.98
C LYS A 99 9.85 10.44 -10.91
N ILE A 100 11.15 10.21 -11.10
CA ILE A 100 11.64 9.11 -11.94
C ILE A 100 11.16 7.74 -11.43
N PHE A 101 11.20 7.48 -10.12
CA PHE A 101 10.74 6.21 -9.55
C PHE A 101 9.24 5.98 -9.70
N MET A 102 8.44 7.04 -9.79
CA MET A 102 7.01 6.92 -10.09
C MET A 102 6.79 6.49 -11.54
N ASP A 103 7.60 6.99 -12.48
CA ASP A 103 7.41 6.77 -13.92
C ASP A 103 8.11 5.51 -14.47
N CYS A 104 9.27 5.12 -13.92
CA CYS A 104 10.12 4.10 -14.52
C CYS A 104 9.75 2.65 -14.19
N CYS A 105 8.85 2.43 -13.22
CA CYS A 105 8.54 1.09 -12.76
C CYS A 105 7.71 0.31 -13.79
N VAL A 106 8.32 -0.70 -14.41
CA VAL A 106 7.66 -1.60 -15.36
C VAL A 106 6.90 -2.76 -14.70
N ARG A 107 6.76 -2.72 -13.36
CA ARG A 107 6.04 -3.75 -12.57
C ARG A 107 6.59 -5.18 -12.75
N CYS A 108 7.91 -5.31 -12.95
CA CYS A 108 8.57 -6.61 -13.17
C CYS A 108 8.55 -7.55 -11.95
N GLY A 109 8.29 -7.05 -10.74
CA GLY A 109 8.26 -7.87 -9.52
C GLY A 109 9.62 -8.23 -8.93
N ALA A 110 10.74 -7.74 -9.49
CA ALA A 110 12.09 -8.06 -9.00
C ALA A 110 12.38 -7.60 -7.56
N CYS A 111 11.53 -6.73 -6.99
CA CYS A 111 11.62 -6.29 -5.60
C CYS A 111 10.84 -7.17 -4.61
N ALA A 112 10.03 -8.12 -5.11
CA ALA A 112 9.12 -8.90 -4.27
C ALA A 112 9.88 -9.76 -3.25
N ASP A 113 10.88 -10.49 -3.72
CA ASP A 113 11.67 -11.45 -2.93
C ASP A 113 12.59 -10.78 -1.89
N LYS A 114 12.72 -9.45 -1.91
CA LYS A 114 13.50 -8.68 -0.92
C LYS A 114 12.64 -8.06 0.17
N CYS A 115 11.32 -8.07 0.02
CA CYS A 115 10.43 -7.35 0.92
C CYS A 115 10.02 -8.19 2.12
N HIS A 116 10.49 -7.82 3.32
CA HIS A 116 10.09 -8.47 4.57
C HIS A 116 8.57 -8.49 4.80
N PHE A 117 7.85 -7.44 4.41
CA PHE A 117 6.40 -7.42 4.53
C PHE A 117 5.73 -8.45 3.62
N PHE A 118 6.17 -8.55 2.37
CA PHE A 118 5.64 -9.56 1.45
C PHE A 118 6.00 -10.97 1.89
N LEU A 119 7.26 -11.21 2.27
CA LEU A 119 7.71 -12.53 2.71
C LEU A 119 7.02 -12.98 4.01
N GLY A 120 6.80 -12.07 4.95
CA GLY A 120 6.14 -12.39 6.22
C GLY A 120 4.64 -12.61 6.10
N THR A 121 3.98 -11.96 5.14
CA THR A 121 2.52 -12.02 4.99
C THR A 121 2.03 -12.93 3.86
N GLY A 122 2.85 -13.12 2.83
CA GLY A 122 2.46 -13.74 1.57
C GLY A 122 1.40 -12.94 0.78
N ASP A 123 1.06 -11.73 1.22
CA ASP A 123 0.02 -10.91 0.58
C ASP A 123 0.65 -10.09 -0.57
N PRO A 124 0.25 -10.31 -1.83
CA PRO A 124 0.73 -9.54 -2.98
C PRO A 124 0.55 -8.02 -2.83
N LYS A 125 -0.36 -7.56 -1.97
CA LYS A 125 -0.54 -6.13 -1.69
C LYS A 125 0.53 -5.53 -0.82
N ASN A 126 1.24 -6.36 -0.05
CA ASN A 126 2.41 -5.96 0.71
C ASN A 126 3.70 -6.04 -0.14
N MET A 127 3.62 -6.48 -1.40
CA MET A 127 4.71 -6.42 -2.36
C MET A 127 5.08 -4.97 -2.68
N PRO A 128 6.37 -4.61 -2.81
CA PRO A 128 6.76 -3.22 -3.04
C PRO A 128 6.17 -2.63 -4.33
N VAL A 129 6.00 -3.45 -5.38
CA VAL A 129 5.35 -3.02 -6.63
C VAL A 129 3.95 -2.48 -6.36
N LEU A 130 3.11 -3.23 -5.64
CA LEU A 130 1.70 -2.86 -5.46
C LEU A 130 1.52 -1.75 -4.43
N ARG A 131 2.34 -1.72 -3.38
CA ARG A 131 2.37 -0.58 -2.45
C ARG A 131 2.74 0.71 -3.16
N ALA A 132 3.72 0.64 -4.06
CA ALA A 132 4.09 1.78 -4.89
C ALA A 132 3.00 2.09 -5.94
N GLU A 133 2.27 1.10 -6.44
CA GLU A 133 1.15 1.33 -7.38
C GLU A 133 0.00 2.12 -6.74
N LEU A 134 -0.29 1.89 -5.46
CA LEU A 134 -1.24 2.72 -4.70
C LEU A 134 -0.80 4.18 -4.65
N LEU A 135 0.49 4.44 -4.42
CA LEU A 135 1.01 5.81 -4.46
C LEU A 135 0.99 6.37 -5.90
N ARG A 136 1.31 5.54 -6.90
CA ARG A 136 1.29 5.94 -8.31
C ARG A 136 -0.10 6.27 -8.81
N SER A 137 -1.16 5.60 -8.33
CA SER A 137 -2.53 5.93 -8.74
C SER A 137 -2.91 7.34 -8.29
N ILE A 138 -2.53 7.72 -7.06
CA ILE A 138 -2.70 9.09 -6.55
C ILE A 138 -1.80 10.05 -7.36
N TYR A 139 -0.54 9.69 -7.57
CA TYR A 139 0.40 10.52 -8.33
C TYR A 139 -0.12 10.84 -9.75
N ARG A 140 -0.55 9.82 -10.50
CA ARG A 140 -1.09 10.01 -11.85
C ARG A 140 -2.33 10.89 -11.82
N GLN A 141 -3.28 10.59 -10.94
CA GLN A 141 -4.54 11.33 -10.84
C GLN A 141 -4.33 12.80 -10.46
N GLU A 142 -3.43 13.11 -9.52
CA GLU A 142 -3.27 14.46 -8.97
C GLU A 142 -2.24 15.32 -9.71
N PHE A 143 -1.20 14.70 -10.29
CA PHE A 143 -0.02 15.43 -10.79
C PHE A 143 0.25 15.25 -12.29
N THR A 144 -0.48 14.38 -13.00
CA THR A 144 -0.33 14.22 -14.46
C THR A 144 -1.59 14.66 -15.20
N LEU A 145 -1.41 15.30 -16.36
CA LEU A 145 -2.54 15.71 -17.20
C LEU A 145 -3.35 14.50 -17.67
N ALA A 146 -2.66 13.44 -18.10
CA ALA A 146 -3.29 12.20 -18.55
C ALA A 146 -4.14 11.56 -17.45
N GLY A 147 -3.63 11.48 -16.21
CA GLY A 147 -4.39 10.91 -15.10
C GLY A 147 -5.60 11.74 -14.69
N LYS A 148 -5.53 13.07 -14.77
CA LYS A 148 -6.69 13.95 -14.55
C LYS A 148 -7.81 13.74 -15.56
N LEU A 149 -7.45 13.48 -16.82
CA LEU A 149 -8.40 13.32 -17.91
C LEU A 149 -8.95 11.89 -18.04
N LEU A 150 -8.08 10.89 -17.88
CA LEU A 150 -8.41 9.47 -18.12
C LEU A 150 -8.84 8.72 -16.85
N GLY A 151 -8.63 9.30 -15.66
CA GLY A 151 -9.03 8.71 -14.39
C GLY A 151 -8.49 7.29 -14.21
N LYS A 152 -9.39 6.32 -13.99
CA LYS A 152 -9.02 4.90 -13.81
C LYS A 152 -8.33 4.25 -15.02
N MET A 153 -8.43 4.86 -16.21
CA MET A 153 -7.78 4.33 -17.41
C MET A 153 -6.29 4.75 -17.53
N ALA A 154 -5.78 5.58 -16.61
CA ALA A 154 -4.38 6.04 -16.57
C ALA A 154 -3.47 5.16 -15.68
#